data_AF-A0A286DNX7-F1
#
_entry.id   AF-A0A286DNX7-F1
#
_cell.length_a   1.000
_cell.length_b   1.000
_cell.length_c   1.000
_cell.angle_alpha   90.00
_cell.angle_beta   90.00
_cell.angle_gamma   90.00
#
_symmetry.space_group_name_H-M   'P 1'
#
loop_
_entity.id
_entity.type
_entity.pdbx_description
1 polymer ?
#
loop_
_entity_poly.entity_id
_entity_poly.type
_entity_poly.pdbx_seq_one_letter_code
_entity_poly.pdbx_strand_id
1 'polypeptide(L)'
;MLFHDDQQGHIIIGEAVFNLAVSQQEISVESLIAELGVMAENGISEDKLSQIADARHWLKGFVNTAPRHRAELRWLATAKSPQLMNLPSEDNSKT
;
A
#
# COMPACT_ATOMS: atom_id res chain seq x y z
N MET A 1 -16.01 15.62 -28.17
CA MET A 1 -14.57 15.53 -27.82
C MET A 1 -14.49 14.64 -26.60
N LEU A 2 -14.00 13.40 -26.76
CA LEU A 2 -13.79 12.46 -25.67
C LEU A 2 -12.43 12.78 -25.06
N PHE A 3 -12.43 13.52 -23.96
CA PHE A 3 -11.22 13.69 -23.15
C PHE A 3 -11.01 12.36 -22.41
N HIS A 4 -10.22 11.48 -23.03
CA HIS A 4 -9.50 10.43 -22.31
C HIS A 4 -8.49 11.15 -21.42
N ASP A 5 -8.95 11.49 -20.22
CA ASP A 5 -8.12 12.06 -19.16
C ASP A 5 -7.63 10.89 -18.31
N ASP A 6 -6.62 10.21 -18.85
CA ASP A 6 -5.87 9.12 -18.23
C ASP A 6 -5.15 9.58 -16.93
N GLN A 7 -5.34 10.85 -16.53
CA GLN A 7 -4.84 11.48 -15.32
C GLN A 7 -5.92 11.87 -14.30
N GLN A 8 -7.21 11.56 -14.50
CA GLN A 8 -8.19 11.61 -13.41
C GLN A 8 -7.95 10.44 -12.45
N GLY A 9 -6.86 10.56 -11.69
CA GLY A 9 -6.42 9.61 -10.70
C GLY A 9 -7.59 9.20 -9.82
N HIS A 10 -8.02 7.95 -10.01
CA HIS A 10 -9.09 7.24 -9.30
C HIS A 10 -9.83 8.07 -8.23
N ILE A 11 -10.65 9.04 -8.66
CA ILE A 11 -11.37 9.93 -7.74
C ILE A 11 -12.24 9.12 -6.77
N ILE A 12 -12.76 7.99 -7.26
CA ILE A 12 -13.53 7.00 -6.50
C ILE A 12 -12.75 6.40 -5.31
N ILE A 13 -11.41 6.29 -5.40
CA ILE A 13 -10.58 5.84 -4.27
C ILE A 13 -10.54 6.94 -3.21
N GLY A 14 -10.46 8.21 -3.61
CA GLY A 14 -10.56 9.34 -2.70
C GLY A 14 -11.91 9.38 -1.97
N GLU A 15 -13.00 9.11 -2.69
CA GLU A 15 -14.35 9.00 -2.11
C GLU A 15 -14.44 7.84 -1.10
N ALA A 16 -13.88 6.67 -1.42
CA ALA A 16 -13.81 5.55 -0.49
C ALA A 16 -12.94 5.85 0.75
N VAL A 17 -11.79 6.50 0.58
CA VAL A 17 -10.94 6.96 1.71
C VAL A 17 -11.70 7.93 2.60
N PHE A 18 -12.43 8.87 2.01
CA PHE A 18 -13.23 9.84 2.76
C PHE A 18 -14.31 9.14 3.59
N ASN A 19 -15.03 8.17 3.01
CA ASN A 19 -16.04 7.39 3.73
C ASN A 19 -15.44 6.61 4.91
N LEU A 20 -14.29 5.95 4.69
CA LEU A 20 -13.59 5.22 5.76
C LEU A 20 -13.11 6.15 6.87
N ALA A 21 -12.58 7.32 6.51
CA ALA A 21 -12.11 8.33 7.46
C ALA A 21 -13.26 8.91 8.30
N VAL A 22 -14.39 9.22 7.67
CA VAL A 22 -15.61 9.70 8.36
C VAL A 22 -16.16 8.63 9.30
N SER A 23 -16.12 7.37 8.87
CA SER A 23 -16.52 6.21 9.68
C SER A 23 -15.48 5.81 10.74
N GLN A 24 -14.36 6.54 10.87
CA GLN A 24 -13.24 6.24 11.76
C GLN A 24 -12.72 4.80 11.63
N GLN A 25 -12.81 4.24 10.43
CA GLN A 25 -12.31 2.91 10.11
C GLN A 25 -10.85 2.97 9.68
N GLU A 26 -10.14 1.87 9.89
CA GLU A 26 -8.76 1.73 9.42
C GLU A 26 -8.70 1.87 7.90
N ILE A 27 -7.78 2.71 7.41
CA ILE A 27 -7.53 2.89 5.98
C ILE A 27 -6.43 1.89 5.57
N SER A 28 -6.85 0.77 4.99
CA SER A 28 -5.99 -0.28 4.46
C SER A 28 -6.45 -0.65 3.04
N VAL A 29 -5.61 -1.37 2.29
CA VAL A 29 -5.99 -1.82 0.94
C VAL A 29 -7.21 -2.74 0.99
N GLU A 30 -7.35 -3.55 2.05
CA GLU A 30 -8.49 -4.43 2.26
C GLU A 30 -9.77 -3.65 2.54
N SER A 31 -9.71 -2.64 3.43
CA SER A 31 -10.88 -1.82 3.74
C SER A 31 -11.31 -0.95 2.56
N LEU A 32 -10.37 -0.46 1.75
CA LEU A 32 -10.69 0.25 0.51
C LEU A 32 -11.40 -0.63 -0.52
N ILE A 33 -10.94 -1.87 -0.71
CA ILE A 33 -11.60 -2.82 -1.62
C ILE A 33 -13.01 -3.17 -1.13
N ALA A 34 -13.21 -3.28 0.18
CA ALA A 34 -14.51 -3.51 0.79
C ALA A 34 -15.45 -2.31 0.61
N GLU A 35 -14.98 -1.10 0.92
CA GLU A 35 -15.76 0.15 0.77
C GLU A 35 -16.17 0.37 -0.68
N LEU A 36 -15.26 0.16 -1.64
CA LEU A 36 -15.59 0.21 -3.07
C LEU A 36 -16.65 -0.83 -3.47
N GLY A 37 -16.73 -1.97 -2.78
CA GLY A 37 -17.80 -2.96 -2.96
C GLY A 37 -19.15 -2.43 -2.49
N VAL A 38 -19.19 -1.83 -1.30
CA VAL A 38 -20.40 -1.19 -0.76
C VAL A 38 -20.88 -0.06 -1.67
N MET A 39 -19.95 0.76 -2.17
CA MET A 39 -20.26 1.83 -3.12
C MET A 39 -20.87 1.29 -4.43
N ALA A 40 -20.44 0.12 -4.91
CA ALA A 40 -21.01 -0.55 -6.10
C ALA A 40 -22.43 -1.06 -5.89
N GLU A 41 -22.76 -1.48 -4.67
CA GLU A 41 -24.09 -2.00 -4.32
C GLU A 41 -25.14 -0.89 -4.16
N ASN A 42 -24.72 0.35 -3.89
CA ASN A 42 -25.60 1.51 -3.66
C ASN A 42 -26.26 2.11 -4.93
N GLY A 43 -26.40 1.35 -6.01
CA GLY A 43 -27.22 1.75 -7.17
C GLY A 43 -26.65 2.94 -7.95
N ILE A 44 -25.36 2.90 -8.25
CA ILE A 44 -24.64 3.92 -9.03
C ILE A 44 -24.67 3.66 -10.54
N SER A 45 -24.40 4.70 -11.32
CA SER A 45 -24.35 4.63 -12.79
C SER A 45 -23.30 3.63 -13.30
N GLU A 46 -23.50 3.11 -14.51
CA GLU A 46 -22.60 2.17 -15.17
C GLU A 46 -21.15 2.71 -15.28
N ASP A 47 -20.98 4.01 -15.55
CA ASP A 47 -19.69 4.71 -15.51
C ASP A 47 -19.01 4.60 -14.14
N LYS A 48 -19.75 4.80 -13.04
CA LYS A 48 -19.19 4.70 -11.68
C LYS A 48 -18.83 3.24 -11.35
N LEU A 49 -19.61 2.28 -11.83
CA LEU A 49 -19.30 0.84 -11.68
C LEU A 49 -18.00 0.48 -12.40
N SER A 50 -17.77 1.00 -13.61
CA SER A 50 -16.50 0.81 -14.32
C SER A 50 -15.32 1.40 -13.53
N GLN A 51 -15.46 2.63 -13.03
CA GLN A 51 -14.41 3.28 -12.23
C GLN A 51 -14.10 2.51 -10.94
N ILE A 52 -15.12 1.94 -10.29
CA ILE A 52 -14.95 1.07 -9.12
C ILE A 52 -14.21 -0.21 -9.49
N ALA A 53 -14.58 -0.86 -10.60
CA ALA A 53 -13.94 -2.08 -11.04
C ALA A 53 -12.45 -1.83 -11.34
N ASP A 54 -12.13 -0.73 -12.01
CA ASP A 54 -10.77 -0.31 -12.32
C ASP A 54 -9.97 0.01 -11.04
N ALA A 55 -10.56 0.75 -10.11
CA ALA A 55 -9.95 1.05 -8.82
C ALA A 55 -9.66 -0.22 -7.99
N ARG A 56 -10.60 -1.17 -7.96
CA ARG A 56 -10.40 -2.46 -7.28
C ARG A 56 -9.31 -3.29 -7.94
N HIS A 57 -9.20 -3.26 -9.27
CA HIS A 57 -8.14 -3.95 -9.99
C HIS A 57 -6.76 -3.35 -9.67
N TRP A 58 -6.66 -2.02 -9.70
CA TRP A 58 -5.45 -1.28 -9.32
C TRP A 58 -5.01 -1.60 -7.88
N LEU A 59 -5.93 -1.55 -6.91
CA LEU A 59 -5.66 -1.85 -5.49
C LEU A 59 -5.18 -3.30 -5.28
N LYS A 60 -5.76 -4.28 -5.99
CA LYS A 60 -5.31 -5.69 -5.92
C LYS A 60 -3.86 -5.87 -6.39
N GLY A 61 -3.37 -5.01 -7.28
CA GLY A 61 -1.96 -4.98 -7.68
C GLY A 61 -1.01 -4.72 -6.50
N PHE A 62 -1.43 -3.98 -5.48
CA PHE A 62 -0.63 -3.69 -4.30
C PHE A 62 -0.66 -4.81 -3.26
N VAL A 63 -1.78 -5.53 -3.13
CA VAL A 63 -1.91 -6.70 -2.23
C VAL A 63 -0.88 -7.77 -2.58
N ASN A 64 -0.66 -8.02 -3.87
CA ASN A 64 0.30 -9.03 -4.34
C ASN A 64 1.77 -8.56 -4.37
N THR A 65 2.02 -7.26 -4.20
CA THR A 65 3.36 -6.66 -4.32
C THR A 65 4.01 -6.38 -2.96
N ALA A 66 3.24 -6.45 -1.87
CA ALA A 66 3.72 -6.27 -0.50
C ALA A 66 4.99 -7.08 -0.13
N PRO A 67 5.15 -8.37 -0.50
CA PRO A 67 6.40 -9.09 -0.19
C PRO A 67 7.59 -8.67 -1.07
N ARG A 68 7.35 -8.18 -2.30
CA ARG A 68 8.43 -7.76 -3.22
C ARG A 68 9.02 -6.42 -2.80
N HIS A 69 8.19 -5.46 -2.40
CA HIS A 69 8.67 -4.17 -1.92
C HIS A 69 9.43 -4.28 -0.58
N ARG A 70 9.11 -5.30 0.24
CA ARG A 70 9.84 -5.60 1.48
C ARG A 70 11.23 -6.19 1.23
N ALA A 71 11.42 -6.90 0.11
CA ALA A 71 12.72 -7.43 -0.29
C ALA A 71 13.67 -6.29 -0.70
N GLU A 72 13.18 -5.27 -1.40
CA GLU A 72 13.94 -4.07 -1.77
C GLU A 72 14.25 -3.15 -0.59
N LEU A 73 13.46 -3.21 0.49
CA LEU A 73 13.69 -2.48 1.74
C LEU A 73 14.50 -3.30 2.76
N ARG A 74 15.00 -4.49 2.41
CA ARG A 74 15.77 -5.36 3.31
C ARG A 74 17.06 -4.69 3.81
N TRP A 75 17.67 -3.81 3.02
CA TRP A 75 18.85 -3.04 3.44
C TRP A 75 18.57 -2.08 4.60
N LEU A 76 17.36 -1.52 4.72
CA LEU A 76 16.95 -0.68 5.86
C LEU A 76 16.77 -1.50 7.14
N ALA A 77 16.37 -2.78 7.03
CA ALA A 77 16.19 -3.66 8.17
C ALA A 77 17.55 -4.09 8.78
N THR A 78 18.60 -4.20 7.96
CA THR A 78 19.96 -4.55 8.43
C THR A 78 20.61 -3.43 9.25
N ALA A 79 20.20 -2.17 9.07
CA ALA A 79 20.75 -1.02 9.77
C ALA A 79 20.39 -0.94 11.28
N LYS A 80 19.47 -1.81 11.76
CA LYS A 80 19.07 -1.87 13.18
C LYS A 80 19.74 -2.97 14.00
N SER A 81 20.81 -3.58 13.50
CA SER A 81 21.63 -4.49 14.31
C SER A 81 22.90 -3.78 14.80
N PRO A 82 22.90 -3.15 15.99
CA PRO A 82 24.15 -2.83 16.68
C PRO A 82 24.69 -4.16 17.23
N GLN A 83 25.27 -4.99 16.37
CA GLN A 83 26.03 -6.13 16.83
C GLN A 83 27.37 -5.61 17.35
N LEU A 84 27.38 -5.45 18.67
CA LEU A 84 28.49 -5.62 19.59
C LEU A 84 29.87 -5.75 18.92
N MET A 85 30.67 -4.70 19.12
CA MET A 85 31.94 -4.78 19.83
C MET A 85 32.67 -6.12 19.70
N ASN A 86 33.70 -6.17 18.86
CA ASN A 86 34.90 -6.97 19.13
C ASN A 86 36.12 -6.16 18.67
N LEU A 87 36.54 -5.27 19.56
CA LEU A 87 37.90 -4.76 19.58
C LEU A 87 38.79 -5.93 20.07
N PRO A 88 39.79 -6.41 19.31
CA PRO A 88 40.78 -7.29 19.88
C PRO A 88 41.65 -6.46 20.83
N SER A 89 41.39 -6.57 22.13
CA SER A 89 42.36 -6.18 23.17
C SER A 89 43.50 -7.20 23.19
N GLU A 90 44.70 -6.64 23.28
CA GLU A 90 46.04 -7.24 23.33
C GLU A 90 46.17 -8.51 24.18
N ASP A 91 47.02 -9.46 23.76
CA ASP A 91 48.04 -10.02 24.65
C ASP A 91 49.19 -10.72 23.87
N ASN A 92 50.25 -9.95 23.66
CA ASN A 92 51.67 -10.33 23.78
C ASN A 92 52.00 -11.68 24.48
N SER A 93 52.56 -12.65 23.74
CA SER A 93 53.76 -13.42 24.18
C SER A 93 54.17 -14.57 23.25
N LYS A 94 55.49 -14.59 22.94
CA LYS A 94 56.38 -15.75 22.72
C LYS A 94 56.18 -16.53 21.40
N THR A 95 57.20 -16.85 20.61
CA THR A 95 58.60 -17.22 20.89
C THR A 95 59.46 -16.92 19.66
#